data_AF-D2N285-F1
#
_entry.id   AF-D2N285-F1
#
_cell.length_a   1.000
_cell.length_b   1.000
_cell.length_c   1.000
_cell.angle_alpha   90.00
_cell.angle_beta   90.00
_cell.angle_gamma   90.00
#
_symmetry.space_group_name_H-M   'P 1'
#
loop_
_entity.id
_entity.type
_entity.pdbx_description
1 polymer ?
#
loop_
_entity_poly.entity_id
_entity_poly.type
_entity_poly.pdbx_seq_one_letter_code
_entity_poly.pdbx_strand_id
1 'polypeptide(L)'
;YGDWDISSLSVGEFQANVTRVGATAYSAKSSMTTRDRSVAIHAHLVPLMHQLKRSKSSSQMELAQRRLLRALELGKMVKETVDEIVEEVTTTSAPTGTPIGIHEHLDCYQTVYAQY
;
A
#
# COMPACT_ATOMS: atom_id res chain seq x y z
N TYR A 1 -1.26 -16.83 9.77
CA TYR A 1 -0.48 -17.81 8.99
C TYR A 1 0.59 -18.40 9.89
N GLY A 2 1.08 -19.59 9.58
CA GLY A 2 2.13 -20.27 10.35
C GLY A 2 1.59 -21.02 11.58
N ASP A 3 2.50 -21.37 12.47
CA ASP A 3 2.23 -22.08 13.72
C ASP A 3 1.55 -21.17 14.74
N TRP A 4 0.39 -21.61 15.24
CA TRP A 4 -0.40 -20.83 16.19
C TRP A 4 0.24 -20.81 17.58
N ASP A 5 1.05 -21.82 17.93
CA ASP A 5 1.68 -21.90 19.25
C ASP A 5 2.68 -20.76 19.45
N ILE A 6 3.29 -20.26 18.38
CA ILE A 6 4.18 -19.07 18.39
C ILE A 6 3.44 -17.82 18.87
N SER A 7 2.12 -17.71 18.64
CA SER A 7 1.33 -16.55 19.08
C SER A 7 1.14 -16.48 20.61
N SER A 8 1.38 -17.58 21.32
CA SER A 8 1.29 -17.65 22.78
C SER A 8 2.52 -17.10 23.50
N LEU A 9 3.63 -16.94 22.77
CA LEU A 9 4.87 -16.36 23.28
C LEU A 9 4.69 -14.86 23.57
N SER A 10 5.43 -14.36 24.55
CA SER A 10 5.34 -12.96 24.93
C SER A 10 5.91 -12.05 23.83
N VAL A 11 5.31 -10.88 23.61
CA VAL A 11 5.80 -9.91 22.62
C VAL A 11 7.27 -9.52 22.89
N GLY A 12 7.69 -9.53 24.16
CA GLY A 12 9.06 -9.27 24.57
C GLY A 12 10.09 -10.25 24.00
N GLU A 13 9.70 -11.49 23.72
CA GLU A 13 10.59 -12.49 23.09
C GLU A 13 10.90 -12.15 21.63
N PHE A 14 10.08 -11.31 20.98
CA PHE A 14 10.30 -10.86 19.59
C PHE A 14 10.79 -9.42 19.51
N GLN A 15 10.44 -8.58 20.50
CA GLN A 15 10.62 -7.12 20.43
C GLN A 15 11.59 -6.56 21.49
N ALA A 16 12.07 -7.36 22.45
CA ALA A 16 12.97 -6.91 23.51
C ALA A 16 14.22 -7.79 23.63
N ASN A 17 15.31 -7.20 24.10
CA ASN A 17 16.45 -7.98 24.58
C ASN A 17 16.05 -8.56 25.95
N VAL A 18 16.08 -9.88 26.07
CA VAL A 18 15.59 -10.72 27.19
C VAL A 18 16.08 -10.26 28.59
N THR A 19 17.15 -9.46 28.63
CA THR A 19 17.74 -8.91 29.86
C THR A 19 17.04 -7.68 30.44
N ARG A 20 16.09 -7.04 29.73
CA ARG A 20 15.37 -5.85 30.23
C ARG A 20 13.89 -6.12 30.46
N VAL A 21 13.60 -6.93 31.48
CA VAL A 21 12.26 -7.01 32.09
C VAL A 21 12.05 -5.75 32.92
N GLY A 22 11.19 -4.83 32.47
CA GLY A 22 10.68 -3.78 33.36
C GLY A 22 10.68 -2.33 32.86
N ALA A 23 10.78 -2.06 31.56
CA ALA A 23 10.48 -0.70 31.07
C ALA A 23 8.98 -0.55 30.79
N THR A 24 8.16 -0.45 31.83
CA THR A 24 6.76 0.00 31.72
C THR A 24 6.71 1.49 31.43
N ALA A 25 7.07 1.87 30.20
CA ALA A 25 6.90 3.23 29.70
C ALA A 25 5.62 3.36 28.86
N TYR A 26 4.53 2.66 29.19
CA TYR A 26 3.23 2.95 28.58
C TYR A 26 2.50 4.02 29.39
N SER A 27 2.97 5.26 29.29
CA SER A 27 2.19 6.42 29.67
C SER A 27 1.14 6.66 28.59
N ALA A 28 0.00 5.97 28.70
CA ALA A 28 -1.17 6.13 27.82
C ALA A 28 -1.89 7.48 28.04
N LYS A 29 -1.16 8.57 28.30
CA LYS A 29 -1.76 9.91 28.52
C LYS A 29 -2.23 10.59 27.22
N SER A 30 -2.05 9.94 26.07
CA SER A 30 -2.56 10.40 24.78
C SER A 30 -3.48 9.33 24.22
N SER A 31 -4.76 9.36 24.62
CA SER A 31 -5.80 8.72 23.82
C SER A 31 -5.88 9.51 22.51
N MET A 32 -5.26 8.99 21.45
CA MET A 32 -5.43 9.56 20.11
C MET A 32 -6.87 9.28 19.68
N THR A 33 -7.74 10.27 19.87
CA THR A 33 -9.18 10.20 19.56
C THR A 33 -9.47 9.99 18.08
N THR A 34 -8.54 10.38 17.20
CA THR A 34 -8.65 10.16 15.76
C THR A 34 -7.34 9.62 15.19
N ARG A 35 -7.43 8.49 14.49
CA ARG A 35 -6.37 8.01 13.61
C ARG A 35 -6.76 8.37 12.18
N ASP A 36 -5.89 9.08 11.47
CA ASP A 36 -6.06 9.36 10.05
C ASP A 36 -5.87 8.06 9.25
N ARG A 37 -6.90 7.21 9.29
CA ARG A 37 -6.89 5.90 8.63
C ARG A 37 -7.13 6.11 7.15
N SER A 38 -6.17 5.69 6.33
CA SER A 38 -6.31 5.60 4.88
C SER A 38 -5.93 4.19 4.44
N VAL A 39 -6.49 3.76 3.31
CA VAL A 39 -5.98 2.56 2.63
C VAL A 39 -4.57 2.90 2.14
N ALA A 40 -3.60 1.99 2.33
CA ALA A 40 -2.20 2.25 1.99
C ALA A 40 -2.01 2.80 0.56
N ILE A 41 -2.80 2.30 -0.39
CA ILE A 41 -2.80 2.75 -1.80
C ILE A 41 -3.14 4.24 -1.96
N HIS A 42 -3.97 4.81 -1.08
CA HIS A 42 -4.39 6.22 -1.12
C HIS A 42 -3.65 7.10 -0.09
N ALA A 43 -2.75 6.53 0.72
CA ALA A 43 -2.06 7.27 1.78
C ALA A 43 -1.24 8.44 1.22
N HIS A 44 -0.69 8.30 0.01
CA HIS A 44 0.09 9.36 -0.66
C HIS A 44 -0.76 10.57 -1.08
N LEU A 45 -2.08 10.43 -1.23
CA LEU A 45 -2.99 11.52 -1.58
C LEU A 45 -3.37 12.38 -0.37
N VAL A 46 -3.38 11.80 0.84
CA VAL A 46 -3.73 12.49 2.09
C VAL A 46 -2.96 13.80 2.30
N PRO A 47 -1.62 13.84 2.20
CA PRO A 47 -0.87 15.09 2.36
C PRO A 47 -1.21 16.12 1.27
N LEU A 48 -1.51 15.71 0.04
CA LEU A 48 -1.91 16.61 -1.05
C LEU A 48 -3.28 17.24 -0.80
N MET A 49 -4.24 16.43 -0.34
CA MET A 49 -5.57 16.90 0.06
C MET A 49 -5.50 17.86 1.25
N HIS A 50 -4.66 17.55 2.24
CA HIS A 50 -4.42 18.44 3.38
C HIS A 50 -3.76 19.75 2.94
N GLN A 51 -2.80 19.71 2.02
CA GLN A 51 -2.15 20.92 1.49
C GLN A 51 -3.15 21.81 0.76
N LEU A 52 -4.03 21.22 -0.05
CA LEU A 52 -5.10 21.96 -0.73
C LEU A 52 -6.04 22.62 0.30
N LYS A 53 -6.52 21.86 1.29
CA LYS A 53 -7.42 22.36 2.34
C LYS A 53 -6.80 23.46 3.21
N ARG A 54 -5.49 23.43 3.45
CA ARG A 54 -4.77 24.37 4.33
C ARG A 54 -4.18 25.59 3.61
N SER A 55 -4.28 25.64 2.28
CA SER A 55 -3.71 26.73 1.47
C SER A 55 -4.38 28.06 1.81
N LYS A 56 -3.59 29.12 1.98
CA LYS A 56 -4.09 30.45 2.40
C LYS A 56 -4.06 31.50 1.27
N SER A 57 -3.35 31.23 0.18
CA SER A 57 -3.25 32.11 -0.99
C SER A 57 -3.72 31.40 -2.26
N SER A 58 -4.15 32.19 -3.26
CA SER A 58 -4.54 31.65 -4.58
C SER A 58 -3.40 30.85 -5.22
N SER A 59 -2.18 31.38 -5.18
CA SER A 59 -1.00 30.70 -5.75
C SER A 59 -0.70 29.34 -5.09
N GLN A 60 -0.85 29.24 -3.77
CA GLN A 60 -0.67 27.98 -3.04
C GLN A 60 -1.78 26.98 -3.37
N MET A 61 -3.02 27.46 -3.44
CA MET A 61 -4.18 26.65 -3.78
C MET A 61 -4.06 26.07 -5.19
N GLU A 62 -3.71 26.88 -6.18
CA GLU A 62 -3.51 26.43 -7.56
C GLU A 62 -2.37 25.41 -7.68
N LEU A 63 -1.26 25.61 -6.96
CA LEU A 63 -0.16 24.66 -6.94
C LEU A 63 -0.59 23.33 -6.29
N ALA A 64 -1.28 23.39 -5.15
CA ALA A 64 -1.77 22.20 -4.45
C ALA A 64 -2.79 21.42 -5.29
N GLN A 65 -3.69 22.13 -5.96
CA GLN A 65 -4.67 21.54 -6.88
C GLN A 65 -3.98 20.85 -8.06
N ARG A 66 -3.01 21.51 -8.70
CA ARG A 66 -2.24 20.90 -9.81
C ARG A 66 -1.52 19.63 -9.38
N ARG A 67 -0.92 19.62 -8.19
CA ARG A 67 -0.24 18.43 -7.65
C ARG A 67 -1.21 17.28 -7.38
N LEU A 68 -2.35 17.58 -6.78
CA LEU A 68 -3.39 16.57 -6.53
C LEU A 68 -3.94 16.00 -7.83
N LEU A 69 -4.32 16.87 -8.78
CA LEU A 69 -4.82 16.44 -10.09
C LEU A 69 -3.80 15.58 -10.83
N ARG A 70 -2.51 15.95 -10.81
CA ARG A 70 -1.46 15.15 -11.43
C ARG A 70 -1.35 13.75 -10.81
N ALA A 71 -1.43 13.63 -9.49
CA ALA A 71 -1.38 12.33 -8.83
C ALA A 71 -2.60 11.46 -9.19
N LEU A 72 -3.79 12.07 -9.29
CA LEU A 72 -5.01 11.38 -9.71
C LEU A 72 -4.93 10.92 -11.17
N GLU A 73 -4.45 11.78 -12.07
CA GLU A 73 -4.32 11.44 -13.50
C GLU A 73 -3.29 10.33 -13.73
N LEU A 74 -2.18 10.33 -12.99
CA LEU A 74 -1.21 9.23 -13.03
C LEU A 74 -1.83 7.91 -12.57
N GLY A 75 -2.61 7.91 -11.49
CA GLY A 75 -3.32 6.72 -11.03
C GLY A 75 -4.34 6.21 -12.03
N LYS A 76 -5.05 7.13 -12.70
CA LYS A 76 -5.99 6.81 -13.77
C LYS A 76 -5.27 6.20 -14.98
N MET A 77 -4.19 6.81 -15.44
CA MET A 77 -3.39 6.33 -16.58
C MET A 77 -2.87 4.91 -16.33
N VAL A 78 -2.30 4.64 -15.15
CA VAL A 78 -1.84 3.29 -14.79
C VAL A 78 -2.97 2.28 -14.84
N LYS A 79 -4.16 2.64 -14.31
CA LYS A 79 -5.32 1.76 -14.35
C LYS A 79 -5.75 1.47 -15.79
N GLU A 80 -5.92 2.50 -16.61
CA GLU A 80 -6.34 2.37 -18.01
C GLU A 80 -5.33 1.53 -18.81
N THR A 81 -4.04 1.76 -18.66
CA THR A 81 -2.99 0.95 -19.31
C THR A 81 -3.03 -0.52 -18.88
N VAL A 82 -3.21 -0.80 -17.60
CA VAL A 82 -3.31 -2.20 -17.13
C VAL A 82 -4.60 -2.86 -17.63
N ASP A 83 -5.72 -2.13 -17.64
CA ASP A 83 -6.99 -2.63 -18.17
C ASP A 83 -6.86 -2.97 -19.68
N GLU A 84 -6.19 -2.11 -20.47
CA GLU A 84 -5.88 -2.35 -21.88
C GLU A 84 -5.00 -3.60 -22.09
N ILE A 85 -3.94 -3.77 -21.29
CA ILE A 85 -3.08 -4.97 -21.36
C ILE A 85 -3.88 -6.24 -21.07
N VAL A 86 -4.73 -6.21 -20.04
CA VAL A 86 -5.57 -7.36 -19.68
C VAL A 86 -6.55 -7.68 -20.80
N GLU A 87 -7.19 -6.67 -21.39
CA GLU A 87 -8.08 -6.84 -22.53
C GLU A 87 -7.34 -7.46 -23.74
N GLU A 88 -6.17 -6.93 -24.11
CA GLU A 88 -5.37 -7.46 -25.22
C GLU A 88 -4.94 -8.91 -24.97
N VAL A 89 -4.43 -9.23 -23.78
CA VAL A 89 -3.98 -10.59 -23.44
C VAL A 89 -5.15 -11.58 -23.45
N THR A 90 -6.29 -11.21 -22.87
CA THR A 90 -7.47 -12.09 -22.78
C THR A 90 -8.18 -12.28 -24.11
N THR A 91 -8.10 -11.32 -25.04
CA THR A 91 -8.67 -11.45 -26.39
C THR A 91 -7.77 -12.22 -27.34
N THR A 92 -6.45 -12.09 -27.22
CA THR A 92 -5.47 -12.74 -28.10
C THR A 92 -5.06 -14.14 -27.66
N SER A 93 -5.13 -14.42 -26.36
CA SER A 93 -4.66 -15.69 -25.78
C SER A 93 -5.81 -16.49 -25.19
N ALA A 94 -5.97 -17.73 -25.65
CA ALA A 94 -6.88 -18.66 -24.98
C ALA A 94 -6.28 -19.04 -23.61
N PRO A 95 -7.03 -18.93 -22.50
CA PRO A 95 -6.56 -19.42 -21.21
C PRO A 95 -6.24 -20.91 -21.33
N THR A 96 -5.00 -21.29 -21.09
CA THR A 96 -4.63 -22.71 -20.96
C THR A 96 -5.40 -23.25 -19.76
N GLY A 97 -6.45 -24.04 -20.01
CA GLY A 97 -7.32 -24.60 -18.97
C GLY A 97 -6.63 -25.58 -18.01
N THR A 98 -5.31 -25.73 -18.12
CA THR A 98 -4.44 -26.52 -17.25
C THR A 98 -3.88 -25.66 -16.13
N PRO A 99 -4.07 -26.05 -14.86
CA PRO A 99 -3.45 -25.36 -13.72
C PRO A 99 -1.92 -25.35 -13.86
N ILE A 100 -1.33 -24.17 -13.85
CA ILE A 100 0.12 -23.96 -13.83
C ILE A 100 0.62 -24.21 -12.39
N GLY A 101 1.78 -24.85 -12.24
CA GLY A 101 2.37 -25.08 -10.91
C GLY A 101 2.73 -23.77 -10.20
N ILE A 102 2.78 -23.77 -8.85
CA ILE A 102 3.05 -22.54 -8.07
C ILE A 102 4.41 -21.92 -8.46
N HIS A 103 5.45 -22.72 -8.70
CA HIS A 103 6.76 -22.23 -9.11
C HIS A 103 6.73 -21.58 -10.50
N GLU A 104 6.13 -22.26 -11.47
CA GLU A 104 5.97 -21.74 -12.83
C GLU A 104 5.14 -20.44 -12.85
N HIS A 105 4.11 -20.36 -12.00
CA HIS A 105 3.31 -19.15 -11.83
C HIS A 105 4.15 -18.00 -11.24
N LEU A 106 5.01 -18.27 -10.25
CA LEU A 106 5.91 -17.26 -9.68
C LEU A 106 6.96 -16.79 -10.68
N ASP A 107 7.54 -17.70 -11.46
CA ASP A 107 8.53 -17.36 -12.51
C ASP A 107 7.89 -16.52 -13.62
N CYS A 108 6.68 -16.89 -14.05
CA CYS A 108 5.88 -16.10 -14.99
C CYS A 108 5.61 -14.69 -14.42
N TYR A 109 5.14 -14.60 -13.17
CA TYR A 109 4.89 -13.32 -12.51
C TYR A 109 6.15 -12.45 -12.44
N GLN A 110 7.28 -13.00 -12.04
CA GLN A 110 8.56 -12.27 -11.97
C GLN A 110 8.99 -11.77 -13.34
N THR A 111 8.83 -12.59 -14.38
CA THR A 111 9.18 -12.23 -15.76
C THR A 111 8.32 -11.06 -16.26
N VAL A 112 7.00 -11.15 -16.06
CA VAL A 112 6.07 -10.07 -16.45
C VAL A 112 6.35 -8.79 -15.66
N TYR A 113 6.59 -8.91 -14.35
CA TYR A 113 6.89 -7.76 -13.49
C TYR A 113 8.21 -7.07 -13.86
N ALA A 114 9.22 -7.81 -14.33
CA ALA A 114 10.49 -7.23 -14.77
C ALA A 114 10.41 -6.51 -16.12
N GLN A 115 9.42 -6.85 -16.96
CA GLN A 115 9.21 -6.23 -18.27
C GLN A 115 8.32 -4.98 -18.20
N TYR A 116 7.49 -4.86 -17.16
CA TYR A 116 6.68 -3.69 -16.86
C TYR A 116 7.52 -2.56 -16.25
#